data_AF-A0A7C5DAX5-F1
#
_entry.id   AF-A0A7C5DAX5-F1
#
_cell.length_a   1.000
_cell.length_b   1.000
_cell.length_c   1.000
_cell.angle_alpha   90.00
_cell.angle_beta   90.00
_cell.angle_gamma   90.00
#
_symmetry.space_group_name_H-M   'P 1'
#
loop_
_entity.id
_entity.type
_entity.pdbx_description
1 polymer ?
#
loop_
_entity_poly.entity_id
_entity_poly.type
_entity_poly.pdbx_seq_one_letter_code
_entity_poly.pdbx_strand_id
1 'polypeptide(L)'
;MVLLIYSIFKKDYLISLSGFTSIWLNPLFFKYYYIPLDFALKRSYLSEFAKKVIAEYYPVYNFRWHTHATTFLFFVTLLTGLVYLFVKRKITVYSTIFFLLAVMGILFSRFIIFAEVFTIIFIFSVIKEKKNCCEKMVSFSFVILPLMFGLLFTRGIYLRPDVIRKPRTGILEDTFPVDGVNFLKKIGYEGRMFNPYEMGHYLEFRGYSPFIDGRTDTYTRQLLKDYIQILSNAEGYEDIVQRCNLNCFILNRKHLSLVSISDINDRLWQDKDWFLAYWDDLVLIYLRRDEFPNLEEYINFNPELFEKNPEVFLKNPEFIEEVLRKWREDPDCFTVYYTLARYNLMKGEVWVAKDFLLQGLDRKVNTPLERAIILNTLGSIYYNHGEKAKALKYFKTALRTRFNEVSNYLIARYYLDSGRPFLAKYRLRLALWQNPFFTPARTLLNSI
;
A
#
# COMPACT_ATOMS: atom_id res chain seq x y z
N MET A 1 10.55 -2.28 -35.18
CA MET A 1 11.90 -2.18 -35.79
C MET A 1 12.75 -3.43 -35.56
N VAL A 2 12.67 -4.11 -34.41
CA VAL A 2 13.45 -5.33 -34.10
C VAL A 2 12.97 -6.59 -34.85
N LEU A 3 11.67 -6.73 -35.15
CA LEU A 3 11.16 -7.84 -35.98
C LEU A 3 11.48 -7.69 -37.48
N LEU A 4 11.83 -6.48 -37.94
CA LEU A 4 12.15 -6.23 -39.35
C LEU A 4 13.50 -6.84 -39.75
N ILE A 5 14.48 -6.84 -38.83
CA ILE A 5 15.84 -7.31 -39.10
C ILE A 5 15.93 -8.85 -39.05
N TYR A 6 15.04 -9.51 -38.30
CA TYR A 6 14.96 -10.98 -38.27
C TYR A 6 14.43 -11.57 -39.60
N SER A 7 13.66 -10.78 -40.36
CA SER A 7 12.92 -11.27 -41.53
C SER A 7 13.77 -11.48 -42.78
N ILE A 8 15.04 -11.06 -42.80
CA ILE A 8 15.86 -11.13 -44.02
C ILE A 8 16.37 -12.56 -44.27
N PHE A 9 16.45 -13.47 -43.28
CA PHE A 9 16.92 -14.84 -43.54
C PHE A 9 16.25 -15.92 -42.65
N LYS A 10 15.25 -16.60 -43.24
CA LYS A 10 14.56 -17.88 -42.89
C LYS A 10 13.20 -17.82 -42.13
N LYS A 11 12.21 -18.44 -42.80
CA LYS A 11 10.90 -19.06 -42.42
C LYS A 11 9.97 -18.44 -41.37
N ASP A 12 10.35 -17.41 -40.62
CA ASP A 12 9.47 -16.78 -39.60
C ASP A 12 8.84 -15.45 -40.06
N TYR A 13 8.85 -15.18 -41.37
CA TYR A 13 8.32 -13.95 -41.97
C TYR A 13 6.85 -13.70 -41.60
N LEU A 14 6.04 -14.77 -41.51
CA LEU A 14 4.62 -14.65 -41.17
C LEU A 14 4.40 -14.16 -39.73
N ILE A 15 5.27 -14.51 -38.78
CA ILE A 15 5.17 -14.08 -37.37
C ILE A 15 5.61 -12.61 -37.23
N SER A 16 6.69 -12.23 -37.92
CA SER A 16 7.13 -10.83 -37.96
C SER A 16 6.12 -9.94 -38.69
N LEU A 17 5.53 -10.44 -39.78
CA LEU A 17 4.49 -9.74 -40.53
C LEU A 17 3.21 -9.64 -39.71
N SER A 18 2.77 -10.70 -39.02
CA SER A 18 1.58 -10.65 -38.15
C SER A 18 1.78 -9.74 -36.94
N GLY A 19 2.97 -9.73 -36.35
CA GLY A 19 3.36 -8.80 -35.30
C GLY A 19 3.40 -7.35 -35.80
N PHE A 20 3.83 -7.13 -37.05
CA PHE A 20 3.83 -5.81 -37.66
C PHE A 20 2.42 -5.35 -38.01
N THR A 21 1.62 -6.16 -38.70
CA THR A 21 0.25 -5.83 -39.08
C THR A 21 -0.63 -5.61 -37.86
N SER A 22 -0.47 -6.38 -36.78
CA SER A 22 -1.19 -6.14 -35.53
C SER A 22 -0.87 -4.79 -34.87
N ILE A 23 0.35 -4.24 -35.04
CA ILE A 23 0.68 -2.88 -34.61
C ILE A 23 -0.07 -1.84 -35.46
N TRP A 24 -0.16 -2.04 -36.78
CA TRP A 24 -0.87 -1.15 -37.70
C TRP A 24 -2.39 -1.22 -37.57
N LEU A 25 -2.93 -2.38 -37.17
CA LEU A 25 -4.35 -2.57 -36.90
C LEU A 25 -4.76 -2.05 -35.51
N ASN A 26 -3.79 -1.80 -34.61
CA ASN A 26 -4.08 -1.20 -33.31
C ASN A 26 -4.36 0.31 -33.48
N PRO A 27 -5.54 0.82 -33.08
CA PRO A 27 -5.88 2.24 -33.23
C PRO A 27 -4.95 3.18 -32.44
N LEU A 28 -4.20 2.67 -31.46
CA LEU A 28 -3.19 3.41 -30.71
C LEU A 28 -1.79 3.28 -31.31
N PHE A 29 -1.61 2.48 -32.36
CA PHE A 29 -0.40 2.35 -33.16
C PHE A 29 0.88 2.16 -32.30
N PHE A 30 1.89 3.00 -32.49
CA PHE A 30 3.13 2.97 -31.69
C PHE A 30 3.01 3.59 -30.30
N LYS A 31 1.88 4.20 -29.91
CA LYS A 31 1.78 4.94 -28.64
C LYS A 31 2.09 4.04 -27.44
N TYR A 32 1.65 2.77 -27.45
CA TYR A 32 1.97 1.81 -26.38
C TYR A 32 3.46 1.59 -26.16
N TYR A 33 4.27 1.64 -27.23
CA TYR A 33 5.73 1.46 -27.14
C TYR A 33 6.43 2.72 -26.61
N TYR A 34 5.80 3.89 -26.72
CA TYR A 34 6.31 5.13 -26.17
C TYR A 34 5.97 5.31 -24.67
N ILE A 35 4.95 4.63 -24.15
CA ILE A 35 4.52 4.76 -22.74
C ILE A 35 5.70 4.58 -21.76
N PRO A 36 6.54 3.54 -21.84
CA PRO A 36 7.67 3.40 -20.91
C PRO A 36 8.68 4.56 -20.99
N LEU A 37 8.94 5.07 -22.21
CA LEU A 37 9.81 6.22 -22.46
C LEU A 37 9.20 7.52 -21.91
N ASP A 38 7.91 7.72 -22.10
CA ASP A 38 7.15 8.86 -21.57
C ASP A 38 7.17 8.88 -20.03
N PHE A 39 6.99 7.71 -19.40
CA PHE A 39 7.09 7.54 -17.96
C PHE A 39 8.51 7.76 -17.42
N ALA A 40 9.53 7.31 -18.14
CA ALA A 40 10.93 7.53 -17.80
C ALA A 40 11.32 9.01 -17.94
N LEU A 41 10.88 9.66 -19.01
CA LEU A 41 11.19 11.07 -19.34
C LEU A 41 10.26 12.08 -18.64
N LYS A 42 9.25 11.62 -17.88
CA LYS A 42 8.26 12.46 -17.18
C LYS A 42 7.52 13.42 -18.11
N ARG A 43 7.23 13.01 -19.35
CA ARG A 43 6.70 13.94 -20.35
C ARG A 43 5.18 14.09 -20.31
N SER A 44 4.45 13.11 -19.77
CA SER A 44 2.99 13.19 -19.63
C SER A 44 2.51 13.37 -18.19
N TYR A 45 1.33 13.94 -18.07
CA TYR A 45 0.62 14.05 -16.80
C TYR A 45 0.28 12.69 -16.17
N LEU A 46 0.04 11.67 -17.00
CA LEU A 46 -0.19 10.30 -16.52
C LEU A 46 1.04 9.79 -15.74
N SER A 47 2.25 10.11 -16.20
CA SER A 47 3.48 9.76 -15.49
C SER A 47 3.67 10.50 -14.16
N GLU A 48 3.16 11.73 -14.04
CA GLU A 48 3.15 12.49 -12.78
C GLU A 48 2.11 11.94 -11.80
N PHE A 49 0.89 11.67 -12.29
CA PHE A 49 -0.19 11.07 -11.54
C PHE A 49 0.23 9.71 -10.97
N ALA A 50 0.72 8.82 -11.84
CA ALA A 50 1.13 7.49 -11.44
C ALA A 50 2.24 7.50 -10.38
N LYS A 51 3.18 8.43 -10.45
CA LYS A 51 4.24 8.58 -9.44
C LYS A 51 3.77 9.20 -8.12
N LYS A 52 2.58 9.79 -8.06
CA LYS A 52 1.99 10.34 -6.82
C LYS A 52 1.00 9.37 -6.18
N VAL A 53 0.25 8.63 -7.00
CA VAL A 53 -0.91 7.86 -6.58
C VAL A 53 -0.68 6.35 -6.68
N ILE A 54 0.11 5.88 -7.66
CA ILE A 54 0.23 4.46 -7.98
C ILE A 54 1.60 3.92 -7.56
N ALA A 55 1.63 3.21 -6.43
CA ALA A 55 2.85 2.61 -5.88
C ALA A 55 3.62 1.72 -6.88
N GLU A 56 2.92 1.08 -7.83
CA GLU A 56 3.51 0.16 -8.81
C GLU A 56 4.46 0.84 -9.82
N TYR A 57 4.28 2.15 -10.05
CA TYR A 57 5.10 2.94 -10.97
C TYR A 57 6.29 3.62 -10.30
N TYR A 58 6.58 3.29 -9.04
CA TYR A 58 7.82 3.74 -8.42
C TYR A 58 9.01 2.93 -8.96
N PRO A 59 10.19 3.58 -9.10
CA PRO A 59 11.39 2.86 -9.48
C PRO A 59 11.79 1.82 -8.43
N VAL A 60 12.30 0.68 -8.88
CA VAL A 60 12.70 -0.44 -8.01
C VAL A 60 13.77 -0.02 -6.99
N TYR A 61 14.60 0.97 -7.32
CA TYR A 61 15.61 1.51 -6.42
C TYR A 61 15.05 2.47 -5.36
N ASN A 62 13.77 2.84 -5.42
CA ASN A 62 13.12 3.60 -4.36
C ASN A 62 12.87 2.67 -3.16
N PHE A 63 13.95 2.44 -2.40
CA PHE A 63 14.15 1.44 -1.36
C PHE A 63 13.08 1.48 -0.24
N ARG A 64 12.33 2.58 -0.12
CA ARG A 64 11.27 2.75 0.88
C ARG A 64 10.06 1.84 0.67
N TRP A 65 9.79 1.45 -0.57
CA TRP A 65 8.54 0.78 -0.96
C TRP A 65 8.74 -0.66 -1.40
N HIS A 66 9.98 -1.13 -1.45
CA HIS A 66 10.33 -2.42 -2.01
C HIS A 66 11.18 -3.24 -1.05
N THR A 67 11.07 -4.55 -1.14
CA THR A 67 11.71 -5.47 -0.19
C THR A 67 13.17 -5.68 -0.54
N HIS A 68 13.97 -6.16 0.43
CA HIS A 68 15.38 -6.48 0.21
C HIS A 68 15.60 -7.42 -1.00
N ALA A 69 14.61 -8.23 -1.37
CA ALA A 69 14.63 -9.10 -2.54
C ALA A 69 14.66 -8.34 -3.87
N THR A 70 13.83 -7.31 -4.04
CA THR A 70 13.79 -6.54 -5.31
C THR A 70 15.04 -5.68 -5.48
N THR A 71 15.61 -5.17 -4.38
CA THR A 71 16.90 -4.47 -4.42
C THR A 71 18.06 -5.44 -4.68
N PHE A 72 18.01 -6.65 -4.13
CA PHE A 72 18.99 -7.69 -4.46
C PHE A 72 18.93 -8.04 -5.96
N LEU A 73 17.72 -8.21 -6.52
CA LEU A 73 17.54 -8.47 -7.95
C LEU A 73 18.05 -7.32 -8.83
N PHE A 74 17.85 -6.06 -8.42
CA PHE A 74 18.47 -4.89 -9.06
C PHE A 74 19.99 -5.02 -9.15
N PHE A 75 20.64 -5.37 -8.03
CA PHE A 75 22.09 -5.56 -7.99
C PHE A 75 22.55 -6.76 -8.81
N VAL A 76 21.78 -7.85 -8.86
CA VAL A 76 22.07 -9.01 -9.72
C VAL A 76 22.07 -8.59 -11.19
N THR A 77 21.04 -7.86 -11.65
CA THR A 77 21.00 -7.40 -13.05
C THR A 77 22.13 -6.40 -13.34
N LEU A 78 22.45 -5.50 -12.41
CA LEU A 78 23.58 -4.57 -12.56
C LEU A 78 24.93 -5.32 -12.64
N LEU A 79 25.15 -6.31 -11.77
CA LEU A 79 26.34 -7.18 -11.78
C LEU A 79 26.43 -7.99 -13.08
N THR A 80 25.31 -8.50 -13.60
CA THR A 80 25.31 -9.18 -14.90
C THR A 80 25.63 -8.23 -16.05
N GLY A 81 25.23 -6.96 -15.97
CA GLY A 81 25.63 -5.89 -16.90
C GLY A 81 27.10 -5.51 -16.79
N LEU A 82 27.70 -5.57 -15.60
CA LEU A 82 29.15 -5.40 -15.44
C LEU A 82 29.90 -6.59 -16.02
N VAL A 83 29.47 -7.82 -15.72
CA VAL A 83 30.04 -9.04 -16.34
C VAL A 83 29.93 -8.97 -17.87
N TYR A 84 28.81 -8.48 -18.40
CA TYR A 84 28.62 -8.24 -19.84
C TYR A 84 29.68 -7.33 -20.46
N LEU A 85 30.06 -6.24 -19.78
CA LEU A 85 31.08 -5.31 -20.26
C LEU A 85 32.50 -5.88 -20.20
N PHE A 86 32.77 -6.82 -19.29
CA PHE A 86 34.10 -7.41 -19.08
C PHE A 86 34.31 -8.78 -19.76
N VAL A 87 33.25 -9.42 -20.25
CA VAL A 87 33.35 -10.65 -21.02
C VAL A 87 33.89 -10.31 -22.42
N LYS A 88 35.14 -10.68 -22.71
CA LYS A 88 35.84 -10.50 -24.00
C LYS A 88 35.22 -11.25 -25.21
N ARG A 89 33.95 -11.67 -25.15
CA ARG A 89 33.27 -12.42 -26.21
C ARG A 89 32.58 -11.48 -27.20
N LYS A 90 32.31 -11.99 -28.42
CA LYS A 90 31.47 -11.29 -29.41
C LYS A 90 30.04 -11.19 -28.89
N ILE A 91 29.72 -10.04 -28.32
CA ILE A 91 28.36 -9.63 -27.96
C ILE A 91 27.46 -9.73 -29.19
N THR A 92 26.31 -10.38 -29.05
CA THR A 92 25.31 -10.43 -30.11
C THR A 92 24.30 -9.29 -29.93
N VAL A 93 23.67 -8.85 -31.03
CA VAL A 93 22.61 -7.84 -30.98
C VAL A 93 21.46 -8.29 -30.05
N TYR A 94 21.15 -9.58 -30.02
CA TYR A 94 20.13 -10.15 -29.13
C TYR A 94 20.47 -10.04 -27.65
N SER A 95 21.72 -10.35 -27.27
CA SER A 95 22.17 -10.18 -25.89
C SER A 95 22.08 -8.72 -25.45
N THR A 96 22.40 -7.76 -26.33
CA THR A 96 22.21 -6.33 -26.05
C THR A 96 20.73 -5.99 -25.83
N ILE A 97 19.84 -6.48 -26.69
CA ILE A 97 18.40 -6.19 -26.59
C ILE A 97 17.81 -6.75 -25.29
N PHE A 98 18.10 -8.01 -24.94
CA PHE A 98 17.60 -8.60 -23.69
C PHE A 98 18.14 -7.90 -22.45
N PHE A 99 19.41 -7.48 -22.47
CA PHE A 99 19.96 -6.67 -21.39
C PHE A 99 19.23 -5.33 -21.26
N LEU A 100 18.99 -4.62 -22.38
CA LEU A 100 18.24 -3.36 -22.36
C LEU A 100 16.81 -3.56 -21.85
N LEU A 101 16.12 -4.63 -22.25
CA LEU A 101 14.78 -4.95 -21.75
C LEU A 101 14.80 -5.29 -20.25
N ALA A 102 15.83 -5.99 -19.76
CA ALA A 102 16.01 -6.26 -18.34
C ALA A 102 16.20 -4.95 -17.54
N VAL A 103 17.04 -4.04 -18.04
CA VAL A 103 17.25 -2.71 -17.46
C VAL A 103 15.95 -1.89 -17.48
N MET A 104 15.20 -1.93 -18.59
CA MET A 104 13.90 -1.25 -18.68
C MET A 104 12.88 -1.81 -17.68
N GLY A 105 12.85 -3.13 -17.48
CA GLY A 105 11.96 -3.79 -16.51
C GLY A 105 12.25 -3.39 -15.05
N ILE A 106 13.47 -2.97 -14.76
CA ILE A 106 13.88 -2.47 -13.44
C ILE A 106 13.42 -1.03 -13.18
N LEU A 107 13.11 -0.26 -14.23
CA LEU A 107 12.73 1.15 -14.07
C LEU A 107 11.40 1.32 -13.30
N PHE A 108 10.55 0.29 -13.25
CA PHE A 108 9.27 0.31 -12.54
C PHE A 108 9.02 -1.02 -11.84
N SER A 109 8.53 -0.96 -10.60
CA SER A 109 8.27 -2.18 -9.81
C SER A 109 7.29 -3.15 -10.47
N ARG A 110 6.32 -2.64 -11.22
CA ARG A 110 5.35 -3.43 -11.99
C ARG A 110 5.99 -4.35 -13.03
N PHE A 111 7.20 -4.03 -13.52
CA PHE A 111 7.87 -4.79 -14.57
C PHE A 111 9.00 -5.68 -14.07
N ILE A 112 9.15 -5.85 -12.75
CA ILE A 112 10.26 -6.63 -12.17
C ILE A 112 10.26 -8.09 -12.65
N ILE A 113 9.08 -8.69 -12.83
CA ILE A 113 8.95 -10.06 -13.37
C ILE A 113 9.54 -10.13 -14.79
N PHE A 114 9.31 -9.10 -15.62
CA PHE A 114 9.89 -9.05 -16.95
C PHE A 114 11.41 -8.84 -16.89
N ALA A 115 11.90 -8.02 -15.94
CA ALA A 115 13.33 -7.87 -15.73
C ALA A 115 14.01 -9.21 -15.41
N GLU A 116 13.38 -10.05 -14.58
CA GLU A 116 13.87 -11.39 -14.26
C GLU A 116 13.93 -12.27 -15.50
N VAL A 117 12.82 -12.38 -16.23
CA VAL A 117 12.73 -13.20 -17.45
C VAL A 117 13.81 -12.78 -18.46
N PHE A 118 13.96 -11.47 -18.71
CA PHE A 118 14.95 -10.98 -19.65
C PHE A 118 16.40 -11.12 -19.15
N THR A 119 16.64 -10.99 -17.83
CA THR A 119 17.97 -11.23 -17.23
C THR A 119 18.35 -12.70 -17.39
N ILE A 120 17.43 -13.64 -17.16
CA ILE A 120 17.68 -15.07 -17.33
C ILE A 120 18.00 -15.39 -18.79
N ILE A 121 17.19 -14.91 -19.74
CA ILE A 121 17.41 -15.11 -21.18
C ILE A 121 18.76 -14.52 -21.60
N PHE A 122 19.08 -13.32 -21.10
CA PHE A 122 20.36 -12.67 -21.32
C PHE A 122 21.54 -13.54 -20.83
N ILE A 123 21.49 -14.02 -19.58
CA ILE A 123 22.52 -14.90 -19.02
C ILE A 123 22.69 -16.15 -19.89
N PHE A 124 21.60 -16.83 -20.27
CA PHE A 124 21.68 -18.00 -21.16
C PHE A 124 22.27 -17.70 -22.54
N SER A 125 21.99 -16.51 -23.09
CA SER A 125 22.56 -16.08 -24.37
C SER A 125 24.08 -15.91 -24.32
N VAL A 126 24.63 -15.52 -23.16
CA VAL A 126 26.07 -15.31 -22.95
C VAL A 126 26.79 -16.62 -22.57
N ILE A 127 26.11 -17.53 -21.87
CA ILE A 127 26.68 -18.79 -21.32
C ILE A 127 26.88 -19.90 -22.36
N LYS A 128 26.39 -19.77 -23.59
CA LYS A 128 26.46 -20.86 -24.58
C LYS A 128 27.92 -21.32 -24.86
N GLU A 129 28.08 -22.65 -24.93
CA GLU A 129 29.29 -23.47 -25.25
C GLU A 129 30.16 -24.06 -24.12
N LYS A 130 29.56 -24.67 -23.09
CA LYS A 130 30.11 -25.94 -22.55
C LYS A 130 28.95 -26.92 -22.25
N LYS A 131 28.74 -27.91 -23.13
CA LYS A 131 27.65 -28.92 -23.03
C LYS A 131 27.53 -29.51 -21.61
N ASN A 132 28.65 -29.85 -20.97
CA ASN A 132 28.66 -30.46 -19.63
C ASN A 132 28.38 -29.48 -18.46
N CYS A 133 28.57 -28.17 -18.64
CA CYS A 133 28.22 -27.18 -17.62
C CYS A 133 26.74 -26.79 -17.68
N CYS A 134 26.18 -26.66 -18.89
CA CYS A 134 24.78 -26.32 -19.08
C CYS A 134 23.83 -27.38 -18.50
N GLU A 135 24.11 -28.67 -18.68
CA GLU A 135 23.25 -29.73 -18.11
C GLU A 135 23.26 -29.72 -16.58
N LYS A 136 24.43 -29.59 -15.95
CA LYS A 136 24.52 -29.49 -14.48
C LYS A 136 23.86 -28.21 -13.94
N MET A 137 24.01 -27.06 -14.62
CA MET A 137 23.39 -25.80 -14.23
C MET A 137 21.87 -25.79 -14.42
N VAL A 138 21.36 -26.38 -15.51
CA VAL A 138 19.91 -26.52 -15.75
C VAL A 138 19.31 -27.45 -14.69
N SER A 139 19.93 -28.59 -14.41
CA SER A 139 19.51 -29.50 -13.33
C SER A 139 19.55 -28.82 -11.95
N PHE A 140 20.55 -27.98 -11.68
CA PHE A 140 20.60 -27.17 -10.45
C PHE A 140 19.48 -26.14 -10.38
N SER A 141 19.13 -25.53 -11.52
CA SER A 141 18.04 -24.54 -11.62
C SER A 141 16.68 -25.17 -11.35
N PHE A 142 16.44 -26.40 -11.80
CA PHE A 142 15.23 -27.18 -11.49
C PHE A 142 15.10 -27.57 -10.01
N VAL A 143 16.19 -27.55 -9.23
CA VAL A 143 16.14 -27.78 -7.78
C VAL A 143 16.06 -26.46 -7.02
N ILE A 144 16.88 -25.47 -7.41
CA ILE A 144 16.95 -24.17 -6.74
C ILE A 144 15.69 -23.34 -6.98
N LEU A 145 15.11 -23.33 -8.18
CA LEU A 145 13.92 -22.51 -8.44
C LEU A 145 12.73 -22.98 -7.60
N PRO A 146 12.38 -24.28 -7.50
CA PRO A 146 11.35 -24.73 -6.56
C PRO A 146 11.73 -24.51 -5.09
N LEU A 147 13.01 -24.62 -4.71
CA LEU A 147 13.44 -24.37 -3.33
C LEU A 147 13.32 -22.89 -2.96
N MET A 148 13.71 -21.99 -3.87
CA MET A 148 13.55 -20.54 -3.75
C MET A 148 12.08 -20.15 -3.78
N PHE A 149 11.29 -20.74 -4.68
CA PHE A 149 9.84 -20.53 -4.75
C PHE A 149 9.18 -21.03 -3.47
N GLY A 150 9.59 -22.19 -2.94
CA GLY A 150 9.13 -22.73 -1.65
C GLY A 150 9.57 -21.88 -0.46
N LEU A 151 10.77 -21.31 -0.47
CA LEU A 151 11.25 -20.34 0.55
C LEU A 151 10.48 -19.01 0.49
N LEU A 152 10.16 -18.52 -0.71
CA LEU A 152 9.32 -17.34 -0.91
C LEU A 152 7.86 -17.61 -0.52
N PHE A 153 7.36 -18.83 -0.76
CA PHE A 153 6.01 -19.26 -0.39
C PHE A 153 5.86 -19.43 1.13
N THR A 154 6.86 -20.03 1.80
CA THR A 154 6.87 -20.26 3.26
C THR A 154 7.12 -19.00 4.07
N ARG A 155 7.90 -18.04 3.55
CA ARG A 155 8.10 -16.74 4.21
C ARG A 155 7.00 -15.71 3.91
N GLY A 156 6.07 -16.04 3.01
CA GLY A 156 5.13 -15.08 2.44
C GLY A 156 5.84 -14.17 1.44
N ILE A 157 5.15 -13.81 0.36
CA ILE A 157 5.67 -12.84 -0.59
C ILE A 157 5.64 -11.48 0.12
N TYR A 158 6.77 -11.07 0.69
CA TYR A 158 6.95 -9.72 1.21
C TYR A 158 6.92 -8.77 0.01
N LEU A 159 5.74 -8.26 -0.32
CA LEU A 159 5.56 -7.22 -1.33
C LEU A 159 5.87 -5.83 -0.73
N ARG A 160 5.71 -5.70 0.59
CA ARG A 160 6.19 -4.56 1.40
C ARG A 160 6.65 -5.03 2.80
N PRO A 161 7.53 -4.30 3.50
CA PRO A 161 7.97 -4.64 4.87
C PRO A 161 6.83 -4.72 5.90
N ASP A 162 5.66 -4.18 5.56
CA ASP A 162 4.55 -3.94 6.47
C ASP A 162 3.32 -4.83 6.22
N VAL A 163 3.29 -5.59 5.12
CA VAL A 163 2.17 -6.48 4.76
C VAL A 163 2.67 -7.92 4.56
N ILE A 164 2.43 -8.78 5.56
CA ILE A 164 2.62 -10.23 5.41
C ILE A 164 1.40 -10.79 4.67
N ARG A 165 1.50 -10.96 3.35
CA ARG A 165 0.47 -11.69 2.60
C ARG A 165 0.65 -13.19 2.81
N LYS A 166 -0.25 -13.79 3.60
CA LYS A 166 -0.38 -15.25 3.64
C LYS A 166 -1.06 -15.70 2.34
N PRO A 167 -0.64 -16.82 1.73
CA PRO A 167 -1.37 -17.38 0.59
C PRO A 167 -2.80 -17.66 1.03
N ARG A 168 -3.75 -16.97 0.39
CA ARG A 168 -5.19 -17.11 0.60
C ARG A 168 -5.88 -17.09 -0.77
N THR A 169 -6.98 -17.80 -0.86
CA THR A 169 -7.88 -17.76 -2.02
C THR A 169 -9.10 -16.90 -1.67
N GLY A 170 -9.76 -16.34 -2.68
CA GLY A 170 -10.96 -15.50 -2.50
C GLY A 170 -10.66 -14.02 -2.25
N ILE A 171 -11.69 -13.29 -1.80
CA ILE A 171 -11.63 -11.85 -1.52
C ILE A 171 -10.93 -11.64 -0.17
N LEU A 172 -9.97 -10.73 -0.15
CA LEU A 172 -9.28 -10.32 1.06
C LEU A 172 -10.10 -9.25 1.78
N GLU A 173 -10.92 -9.66 2.74
CA GLU A 173 -11.78 -8.79 3.56
C GLU A 173 -10.99 -7.75 4.37
N ASP A 174 -9.69 -7.97 4.60
CA ASP A 174 -8.79 -7.02 5.27
C ASP A 174 -8.17 -5.98 4.31
N THR A 175 -8.46 -6.09 3.01
CA THR A 175 -7.90 -5.25 1.94
C THR A 175 -8.99 -4.53 1.16
N PHE A 176 -10.14 -5.18 0.93
CA PHE A 176 -11.25 -4.63 0.15
C PHE A 176 -12.42 -4.21 1.04
N PRO A 177 -13.19 -3.17 0.67
CA PRO A 177 -14.29 -2.64 1.46
C PRO A 177 -15.54 -3.53 1.39
N VAL A 178 -15.46 -4.76 1.89
CA VAL A 178 -16.55 -5.74 1.81
C VAL A 178 -17.77 -5.25 2.58
N ASP A 179 -17.59 -4.86 3.84
CA ASP A 179 -18.70 -4.45 4.71
C ASP A 179 -19.26 -3.08 4.33
N GLY A 180 -18.40 -2.11 3.98
CA GLY A 180 -18.84 -0.84 3.40
C GLY A 180 -19.68 -1.00 2.13
N VAL A 181 -19.31 -1.92 1.22
CA VAL A 181 -20.14 -2.20 0.04
C VAL A 181 -21.43 -2.96 0.39
N ASN A 182 -21.40 -3.84 1.39
CA ASN A 182 -22.61 -4.49 1.89
C ASN A 182 -23.59 -3.47 2.50
N PHE A 183 -23.09 -2.43 3.17
CA PHE A 183 -23.87 -1.30 3.64
C PHE A 183 -24.50 -0.52 2.46
N LEU A 184 -23.71 -0.14 1.45
CA LEU A 184 -24.24 0.54 0.25
C LEU A 184 -25.33 -0.27 -0.45
N LYS A 185 -25.17 -1.59 -0.53
CA LYS A 185 -26.18 -2.48 -1.10
C LYS A 185 -27.44 -2.54 -0.24
N LYS A 186 -27.31 -2.56 1.09
CA LYS A 186 -28.44 -2.60 2.03
C LYS A 186 -29.32 -1.37 1.90
N ILE A 187 -28.73 -0.19 1.68
CA ILE A 187 -29.47 1.06 1.49
C ILE A 187 -29.94 1.28 0.04
N GLY A 188 -29.62 0.36 -0.88
CA GLY A 188 -30.01 0.47 -2.30
C GLY A 188 -29.30 1.60 -3.04
N TYR A 189 -28.05 1.94 -2.67
CA TYR A 189 -27.31 3.00 -3.35
C TYR A 189 -26.94 2.59 -4.79
N GLU A 190 -27.23 3.43 -5.77
CA GLU A 190 -26.88 3.23 -7.20
C GLU A 190 -26.22 4.47 -7.85
N GLY A 191 -26.00 5.55 -7.09
CA GLY A 191 -25.43 6.79 -7.59
C GLY A 191 -23.93 6.72 -7.92
N ARG A 192 -23.39 7.81 -8.49
CA ARG A 192 -21.93 7.91 -8.70
C ARG A 192 -21.22 8.23 -7.40
N MET A 193 -20.07 7.60 -7.19
CA MET A 193 -19.30 7.75 -5.97
C MET A 193 -17.86 8.14 -6.25
N PHE A 194 -17.27 8.92 -5.36
CA PHE A 194 -15.81 9.04 -5.26
C PHE A 194 -15.23 7.85 -4.50
N ASN A 195 -14.09 7.33 -4.95
CA ASN A 195 -13.37 6.24 -4.30
C ASN A 195 -11.84 6.40 -4.43
N PRO A 196 -11.06 5.93 -3.45
CA PRO A 196 -9.63 5.68 -3.62
C PRO A 196 -9.35 4.71 -4.77
N TYR A 197 -8.24 4.97 -5.46
CA TYR A 197 -7.72 4.23 -6.59
C TYR A 197 -7.68 2.72 -6.36
N GLU A 198 -7.27 2.31 -5.16
CA GLU A 198 -7.09 0.92 -4.76
C GLU A 198 -8.41 0.14 -4.70
N MET A 199 -9.54 0.83 -4.54
CA MET A 199 -10.87 0.22 -4.40
C MET A 199 -11.63 0.12 -5.73
N GLY A 200 -11.19 0.83 -6.77
CA GLY A 200 -11.94 1.01 -8.01
C GLY A 200 -12.42 -0.31 -8.63
N HIS A 201 -11.49 -1.21 -8.95
CA HIS A 201 -11.85 -2.49 -9.57
C HIS A 201 -12.75 -3.37 -8.70
N TYR A 202 -12.62 -3.29 -7.37
CA TYR A 202 -13.48 -4.05 -6.47
C TYR A 202 -14.91 -3.50 -6.48
N LEU A 203 -15.07 -2.18 -6.53
CA LEU A 203 -16.38 -1.54 -6.69
C LEU A 203 -17.02 -1.93 -8.03
N GLU A 204 -16.24 -1.94 -9.12
CA GLU A 204 -16.73 -2.43 -10.42
C GLU A 204 -17.18 -3.89 -10.36
N PHE A 205 -16.36 -4.76 -9.75
CA PHE A 205 -16.71 -6.16 -9.56
C PHE A 205 -18.03 -6.35 -8.79
N ARG A 206 -18.36 -5.40 -7.91
CA ARG A 206 -19.60 -5.38 -7.13
C ARG A 206 -20.77 -4.66 -7.82
N GLY A 207 -20.57 -4.16 -9.05
CA GLY A 207 -21.61 -3.54 -9.86
C GLY A 207 -21.76 -2.02 -9.68
N TYR A 208 -20.82 -1.37 -8.99
CA TYR A 208 -20.83 0.09 -8.83
C TYR A 208 -20.03 0.79 -9.93
N SER A 209 -20.34 2.06 -10.16
CA SER A 209 -19.57 2.94 -11.05
C SER A 209 -18.57 3.77 -10.23
N PRO A 210 -17.30 3.33 -10.10
CA PRO A 210 -16.29 4.10 -9.39
C PRO A 210 -15.92 5.38 -10.15
N PHE A 211 -15.43 6.37 -9.42
CA PHE A 211 -14.83 7.57 -9.99
C PHE A 211 -13.52 7.26 -10.72
N ILE A 212 -12.72 6.33 -10.19
CA ILE A 212 -11.47 5.89 -10.79
C ILE A 212 -11.20 4.41 -10.50
N ASP A 213 -10.60 3.72 -11.46
CA ASP A 213 -10.05 2.36 -11.34
C ASP A 213 -8.62 2.26 -11.93
N GLY A 214 -8.06 1.06 -12.00
CA GLY A 214 -6.68 0.86 -12.43
C GLY A 214 -6.39 1.06 -13.92
N ARG A 215 -7.40 1.28 -14.76
CA ARG A 215 -7.30 1.57 -16.19
C ARG A 215 -7.01 3.06 -16.43
N THR A 216 -6.04 3.60 -15.71
CA THR A 216 -5.80 5.06 -15.66
C THR A 216 -5.42 5.70 -16.99
N ASP A 217 -4.91 4.90 -17.91
CA ASP A 217 -4.57 5.29 -19.28
C ASP A 217 -5.81 5.63 -20.14
N THR A 218 -7.00 5.23 -19.71
CA THR A 218 -8.27 5.54 -20.38
C THR A 218 -8.92 6.84 -19.91
N TYR A 219 -8.51 7.37 -18.76
CA TYR A 219 -9.11 8.59 -18.21
C TYR A 219 -8.53 9.87 -18.81
N THR A 220 -9.36 10.91 -18.83
CA THR A 220 -8.93 12.23 -19.28
C THR A 220 -7.95 12.85 -18.29
N ARG A 221 -7.05 13.70 -18.79
CA ARG A 221 -6.13 14.48 -17.94
C ARG A 221 -6.87 15.29 -16.88
N GLN A 222 -8.06 15.81 -17.21
CA GLN A 222 -8.85 16.60 -16.28
C GLN A 222 -9.37 15.75 -15.11
N LEU A 223 -9.92 14.56 -15.38
CA LEU A 223 -10.39 13.66 -14.31
C LEU A 223 -9.26 13.28 -13.34
N LEU A 224 -8.06 13.01 -13.86
CA LEU A 224 -6.90 12.68 -13.03
C LEU A 224 -6.43 13.88 -12.18
N LYS A 225 -6.59 15.13 -12.67
CA LYS A 225 -6.35 16.35 -11.89
C LYS A 225 -7.38 16.51 -10.79
N ASP A 226 -8.65 16.34 -11.14
CA ASP A 226 -9.78 16.42 -10.21
C ASP A 226 -9.59 15.42 -9.06
N TYR A 227 -9.18 14.19 -9.39
CA TYR A 227 -8.86 13.15 -8.39
C TYR A 227 -7.77 13.59 -7.40
N ILE A 228 -6.64 14.11 -7.91
CA ILE A 228 -5.54 14.57 -7.06
C ILE A 228 -5.98 15.78 -6.21
N GLN A 229 -6.77 16.69 -6.76
CA GLN A 229 -7.27 17.87 -6.06
C GLN A 229 -8.15 17.47 -4.87
N ILE A 230 -9.12 16.57 -5.09
CA ILE A 230 -9.95 16.02 -4.00
C ILE A 230 -9.07 15.45 -2.89
N LEU A 231 -8.06 14.64 -3.22
CA LEU A 231 -7.23 14.00 -2.21
C LEU A 231 -6.20 14.90 -1.52
N SER A 232 -5.69 15.94 -2.19
CA SER A 232 -4.49 16.66 -1.72
C SER A 232 -4.78 17.96 -0.96
N ASN A 233 -5.94 18.58 -1.20
CA ASN A 233 -6.32 19.82 -0.53
C ASN A 233 -7.84 20.00 -0.37
N ALA A 234 -8.64 19.23 -1.13
CA ALA A 234 -10.09 19.32 -1.18
C ALA A 234 -10.62 20.74 -1.46
N GLU A 235 -9.79 21.61 -2.04
CA GLU A 235 -10.16 22.99 -2.36
C GLU A 235 -10.97 23.01 -3.67
N GLY A 236 -12.16 23.59 -3.68
CA GLY A 236 -13.03 23.62 -4.85
C GLY A 236 -13.52 22.23 -5.29
N TYR A 237 -13.60 21.29 -4.34
CA TYR A 237 -14.08 19.93 -4.63
C TYR A 237 -15.57 19.92 -4.99
N GLU A 238 -16.32 20.94 -4.55
CA GLU A 238 -17.74 21.15 -4.81
C GLU A 238 -18.03 21.24 -6.32
N ASP A 239 -17.17 21.93 -7.08
CA ASP A 239 -17.28 22.02 -8.54
C ASP A 239 -17.12 20.64 -9.20
N ILE A 240 -16.25 19.79 -8.64
CA ILE A 240 -16.03 18.43 -9.11
C ILE A 240 -17.23 17.55 -8.75
N VAL A 241 -17.74 17.67 -7.52
CA VAL A 241 -18.95 16.97 -7.05
C VAL A 241 -20.13 17.27 -7.97
N GLN A 242 -20.37 18.55 -8.29
CA GLN A 242 -21.45 18.96 -9.19
C GLN A 242 -21.24 18.45 -10.61
N ARG A 243 -20.05 18.66 -11.19
CA ARG A 243 -19.74 18.25 -12.57
C ARG A 243 -19.82 16.74 -12.77
N CYS A 244 -19.39 15.97 -11.76
CA CYS A 244 -19.37 14.52 -11.81
C CYS A 244 -20.65 13.87 -11.26
N ASN A 245 -21.56 14.67 -10.68
CA ASN A 245 -22.78 14.24 -10.00
C ASN A 245 -22.50 13.20 -8.90
N LEU A 246 -21.61 13.54 -7.98
CA LEU A 246 -21.20 12.65 -6.89
C LEU A 246 -22.17 12.76 -5.72
N ASN A 247 -22.72 11.62 -5.28
CA ASN A 247 -23.65 11.53 -4.14
C ASN A 247 -23.11 10.65 -3.00
N CYS A 248 -21.91 10.09 -3.17
CA CYS A 248 -21.25 9.24 -2.19
C CYS A 248 -19.73 9.44 -2.25
N PHE A 249 -19.08 9.45 -1.09
CA PHE A 249 -17.64 9.29 -0.96
C PHE A 249 -17.36 8.05 -0.13
N ILE A 250 -16.75 7.03 -0.73
CA ILE A 250 -16.11 5.95 0.03
C ILE A 250 -14.64 6.30 0.18
N LEU A 251 -14.14 6.44 1.40
CA LEU A 251 -12.75 6.85 1.70
C LEU A 251 -12.03 5.75 2.45
N ASN A 252 -10.71 5.62 2.27
CA ASN A 252 -9.91 4.63 2.98
C ASN A 252 -9.40 5.17 4.32
N ARG A 253 -9.60 4.42 5.40
CA ARG A 253 -9.04 4.72 6.72
C ARG A 253 -7.62 4.22 6.88
N LYS A 254 -7.34 3.01 6.39
CA LYS A 254 -6.01 2.42 6.48
C LYS A 254 -5.03 3.22 5.61
N HIS A 255 -3.89 3.59 6.17
CA HIS A 255 -2.73 4.23 5.53
C HIS A 255 -2.05 3.37 4.43
N LEU A 256 -2.84 2.63 3.65
CA LEU A 256 -2.40 1.87 2.49
C LEU A 256 -2.20 2.78 1.27
N SER A 257 -2.89 3.94 1.25
CA SER A 257 -2.78 4.95 0.20
C SER A 257 -1.55 5.84 0.39
N LEU A 258 -0.94 6.23 -0.72
CA LEU A 258 0.19 7.18 -0.76
C LEU A 258 -0.21 8.62 -0.43
N VAL A 259 -1.52 8.89 -0.47
CA VAL A 259 -2.11 10.22 -0.24
C VAL A 259 -3.08 10.12 0.95
N SER A 260 -3.00 11.10 1.83
CA SER A 260 -3.86 11.20 3.01
C SER A 260 -5.27 11.60 2.58
N ILE A 261 -6.29 10.85 3.01
CA ILE A 261 -7.69 11.30 2.89
C ILE A 261 -8.06 12.37 3.92
N SER A 262 -7.11 12.80 4.76
CA SER A 262 -7.34 13.71 5.88
C SER A 262 -8.13 14.94 5.47
N ASP A 263 -7.82 15.50 4.31
CA ASP A 263 -8.30 16.83 3.95
C ASP A 263 -9.74 16.74 3.46
N ILE A 264 -10.04 15.76 2.60
CA ILE A 264 -11.42 15.52 2.15
C ILE A 264 -12.33 15.01 3.27
N ASN A 265 -11.83 14.17 4.18
CA ASN A 265 -12.60 13.76 5.36
C ASN A 265 -12.98 14.96 6.23
N ASP A 266 -12.02 15.84 6.51
CA ASP A 266 -12.25 17.01 7.35
C ASP A 266 -13.23 18.00 6.69
N ARG A 267 -13.19 18.13 5.35
CA ARG A 267 -14.15 18.93 4.58
C ARG A 267 -15.56 18.34 4.60
N LEU A 268 -15.72 17.06 4.27
CA LEU A 268 -17.02 16.40 4.28
C LEU A 268 -17.66 16.39 5.67
N TRP A 269 -16.86 16.29 6.73
CA TRP A 269 -17.35 16.38 8.11
C TRP A 269 -17.91 17.75 8.48
N GLN A 270 -17.38 18.83 7.88
CA GLN A 270 -17.82 20.20 8.12
C GLN A 270 -18.95 20.64 7.17
N ASP A 271 -19.15 19.90 6.09
CA ASP A 271 -20.13 20.23 5.07
C ASP A 271 -21.53 19.78 5.50
N LYS A 272 -22.48 20.71 5.48
CA LYS A 272 -23.88 20.46 5.86
C LYS A 272 -24.61 19.56 4.87
N ASP A 273 -24.16 19.50 3.62
CA ASP A 273 -24.81 18.72 2.56
C ASP A 273 -24.38 17.25 2.61
N TRP A 274 -23.35 16.92 3.40
CA TRP A 274 -22.82 15.58 3.59
C TRP A 274 -23.02 15.09 5.03
N PHE A 275 -23.05 13.77 5.18
CA PHE A 275 -23.04 13.14 6.50
C PHE A 275 -22.29 11.81 6.46
N LEU A 276 -21.63 11.47 7.57
CA LEU A 276 -21.00 10.17 7.74
C LEU A 276 -22.10 9.13 8.00
N ALA A 277 -22.34 8.26 7.03
CA ALA A 277 -23.42 7.26 7.09
C ALA A 277 -22.91 5.91 7.59
N TYR A 278 -21.64 5.59 7.34
CA TYR A 278 -21.04 4.34 7.76
C TYR A 278 -19.53 4.46 7.94
N TRP A 279 -18.98 3.71 8.89
CA TRP A 279 -17.55 3.50 9.02
C TRP A 279 -17.24 2.08 9.52
N ASP A 280 -16.06 1.56 9.20
CA ASP A 280 -15.48 0.34 9.78
C ASP A 280 -13.96 0.51 9.91
N ASP A 281 -13.20 -0.59 10.06
CA ASP A 281 -11.73 -0.53 10.15
C ASP A 281 -11.04 -0.16 8.84
N LEU A 282 -11.73 -0.21 7.70
CA LEU A 282 -11.19 0.00 6.36
C LEU A 282 -11.66 1.29 5.72
N VAL A 283 -12.93 1.67 5.90
CA VAL A 283 -13.54 2.75 5.15
C VAL A 283 -14.41 3.69 5.97
N LEU A 284 -14.56 4.90 5.44
CA LEU A 284 -15.63 5.84 5.75
C LEU A 284 -16.54 5.95 4.52
N ILE A 285 -17.84 6.10 4.74
CA ILE A 285 -18.81 6.35 3.69
C ILE A 285 -19.61 7.60 4.05
N TYR A 286 -19.40 8.65 3.27
CA TYR A 286 -20.22 9.85 3.31
C TYR A 286 -21.27 9.79 2.21
N LEU A 287 -22.48 10.20 2.55
CA LEU A 287 -23.60 10.31 1.63
C LEU A 287 -24.12 11.73 1.60
N ARG A 288 -24.71 12.11 0.47
CA ARG A 288 -25.39 13.38 0.33
C ARG A 288 -26.72 13.34 1.09
N ARG A 289 -26.97 14.36 1.90
CA ARG A 289 -28.05 14.40 2.89
C ARG A 289 -29.45 14.46 2.27
N ASP A 290 -29.58 15.17 1.14
CA ASP A 290 -30.82 15.31 0.38
C ASP A 290 -31.29 13.99 -0.26
N GLU A 291 -30.36 13.11 -0.64
CA GLU A 291 -30.66 11.78 -1.20
C GLU A 291 -31.10 10.77 -0.11
N PHE A 292 -30.67 10.96 1.13
CA PHE A 292 -30.90 10.01 2.24
C PHE A 292 -31.36 10.70 3.54
N PRO A 293 -32.52 11.41 3.54
CA PRO A 293 -32.93 12.25 4.68
C PRO A 293 -33.27 11.48 5.96
N ASN A 294 -33.60 10.19 5.85
CA ASN A 294 -34.01 9.35 6.98
C ASN A 294 -32.94 8.36 7.44
N LEU A 295 -31.75 8.40 6.82
CA LEU A 295 -30.68 7.48 7.19
C LEU A 295 -29.99 7.99 8.46
N GLU A 296 -29.75 7.08 9.39
CA GLU A 296 -29.09 7.41 10.65
C GLU A 296 -27.65 7.85 10.39
N GLU A 297 -27.28 9.02 10.92
CA GLU A 297 -25.95 9.60 10.76
C GLU A 297 -25.05 9.36 11.97
N TYR A 298 -23.74 9.47 11.76
CA TYR A 298 -22.73 9.65 12.80
C TYR A 298 -22.46 11.15 12.94
N ILE A 299 -22.94 11.77 14.02
CA ILE A 299 -22.90 13.21 14.28
C ILE A 299 -21.78 13.54 15.26
N ASN A 300 -21.62 12.69 16.27
CA ASN A 300 -20.76 12.95 17.40
C ASN A 300 -19.41 12.23 17.28
N PHE A 301 -19.29 11.23 16.39
CA PHE A 301 -18.09 10.45 16.23
C PHE A 301 -17.61 10.34 14.78
N ASN A 302 -16.36 10.72 14.57
CA ASN A 302 -15.60 10.43 13.36
C ASN A 302 -14.27 9.78 13.77
N PRO A 303 -13.99 8.53 13.37
CA PRO A 303 -12.83 7.80 13.85
C PRO A 303 -11.50 8.41 13.39
N GLU A 304 -11.43 8.97 12.18
CA GLU A 304 -10.21 9.64 11.69
C GLU A 304 -9.91 10.93 12.46
N LEU A 305 -10.94 11.70 12.79
CA LEU A 305 -10.79 12.90 13.61
C LEU A 305 -10.44 12.56 15.06
N PHE A 306 -10.99 11.47 15.60
CA PHE A 306 -10.66 10.98 16.94
C PHE A 306 -9.20 10.51 17.04
N GLU A 307 -8.67 9.89 15.99
CA GLU A 307 -7.26 9.51 15.94
C GLU A 307 -6.34 10.74 15.99
N LYS A 308 -6.67 11.79 15.20
CA LYS A 308 -5.92 13.06 15.18
C LYS A 308 -6.00 13.82 16.51
N ASN A 309 -7.23 14.06 17.01
CA ASN A 309 -7.50 14.98 18.11
C ASN A 309 -8.55 14.39 19.08
N PRO A 310 -8.20 13.36 19.88
CA PRO A 310 -9.16 12.68 20.76
C PRO A 310 -9.73 13.60 21.86
N GLU A 311 -8.98 14.62 22.28
CA GLU A 311 -9.35 15.53 23.37
C GLU A 311 -10.60 16.36 23.05
N VAL A 312 -10.86 16.61 21.76
CA VAL A 312 -12.07 17.33 21.33
C VAL A 312 -13.32 16.50 21.64
N PHE A 313 -13.26 15.20 21.40
CA PHE A 313 -14.38 14.28 21.61
C PHE A 313 -14.68 14.05 23.10
N LEU A 314 -13.69 14.21 23.99
CA LEU A 314 -13.93 14.10 25.44
C LEU A 314 -14.91 15.14 25.98
N LYS A 315 -15.06 16.28 25.30
CA LYS A 315 -16.00 17.33 25.70
C LYS A 315 -17.46 16.95 25.41
N ASN A 316 -17.68 15.99 24.51
CA ASN A 316 -19.01 15.55 24.11
C ASN A 316 -19.16 14.04 24.35
N PRO A 317 -19.61 13.58 25.54
CA PRO A 317 -19.69 12.17 25.85
C PRO A 317 -20.65 11.38 24.94
N GLU A 318 -21.53 12.03 24.18
CA GLU A 318 -22.48 11.39 23.26
C GLU A 318 -21.80 10.58 22.14
N PHE A 319 -20.54 10.89 21.80
CA PHE A 319 -19.79 10.11 20.81
C PHE A 319 -19.68 8.62 21.22
N ILE A 320 -19.70 8.34 22.52
CA ILE A 320 -19.62 6.97 23.03
C ILE A 320 -20.84 6.16 22.60
N GLU A 321 -22.03 6.74 22.55
CA GLU A 321 -23.23 6.03 22.10
C GLU A 321 -23.13 5.61 20.64
N GLU A 322 -22.51 6.43 19.79
CA GLU A 322 -22.24 6.08 18.39
C GLU A 322 -21.15 5.01 18.25
N VAL A 323 -20.13 5.03 19.09
CA VAL A 323 -19.12 3.96 19.14
C VAL A 323 -19.75 2.65 19.62
N LEU A 324 -20.62 2.69 20.62
CA LEU A 324 -21.36 1.52 21.11
C LEU A 324 -22.40 1.04 20.09
N ARG A 325 -23.00 1.94 19.30
CA ARG A 325 -23.82 1.57 18.13
C ARG A 325 -23.01 0.74 17.15
N LYS A 326 -21.83 1.23 16.74
CA LYS A 326 -20.96 0.46 15.86
C LYS A 326 -20.53 -0.87 16.48
N TRP A 327 -20.29 -0.93 17.78
CA TRP A 327 -19.97 -2.17 18.47
C TRP A 327 -21.08 -3.23 18.37
N ARG A 328 -22.35 -2.81 18.43
CA ARG A 328 -23.52 -3.68 18.26
C ARG A 328 -23.67 -4.16 16.82
N GLU A 329 -23.40 -3.29 15.86
CA GLU A 329 -23.47 -3.60 14.43
C GLU A 329 -22.33 -4.53 13.97
N ASP A 330 -21.12 -4.30 14.51
CA ASP A 330 -19.90 -4.99 14.14
C ASP A 330 -19.03 -5.25 15.40
N PRO A 331 -19.27 -6.39 16.09
CA PRO A 331 -18.51 -6.77 17.27
C PRO A 331 -17.03 -7.09 17.01
N ASP A 332 -16.61 -7.25 15.75
CA ASP A 332 -15.23 -7.55 15.38
C ASP A 332 -14.44 -6.30 14.95
N CYS A 333 -15.07 -5.12 14.90
CA CYS A 333 -14.42 -3.86 14.56
C CYS A 333 -13.33 -3.47 15.58
N PHE A 334 -12.07 -3.51 15.15
CA PHE A 334 -10.90 -3.13 15.94
C PHE A 334 -11.00 -1.70 16.49
N THR A 335 -11.43 -0.77 15.64
CA THR A 335 -11.44 0.66 15.93
C THR A 335 -12.36 0.98 17.10
N VAL A 336 -13.44 0.22 17.30
CA VAL A 336 -14.33 0.32 18.47
C VAL A 336 -13.54 0.06 19.75
N TYR A 337 -12.88 -1.11 19.86
CA TYR A 337 -12.12 -1.48 21.05
C TYR A 337 -10.98 -0.51 21.32
N TYR A 338 -10.27 -0.09 20.26
CA TYR A 338 -9.19 0.86 20.39
C TYR A 338 -9.68 2.24 20.86
N THR A 339 -10.81 2.71 20.34
CA THR A 339 -11.44 3.98 20.73
C THR A 339 -11.90 3.94 22.19
N LEU A 340 -12.61 2.89 22.60
CA LEU A 340 -13.06 2.70 23.97
C LEU A 340 -11.88 2.60 24.93
N ALA A 341 -10.81 1.90 24.56
CA ALA A 341 -9.59 1.86 25.36
C ALA A 341 -8.96 3.24 25.52
N ARG A 342 -8.81 4.01 24.43
CA ARG A 342 -8.25 5.37 24.48
C ARG A 342 -9.10 6.30 25.35
N TYR A 343 -10.42 6.25 25.19
CA TYR A 343 -11.36 7.00 26.01
C TYR A 343 -11.16 6.72 27.52
N ASN A 344 -11.10 5.43 27.89
CA ASN A 344 -10.90 5.03 29.28
C ASN A 344 -9.51 5.42 29.81
N LEU A 345 -8.46 5.35 29.00
CA LEU A 345 -7.13 5.86 29.37
C LEU A 345 -7.16 7.35 29.69
N MET A 346 -7.88 8.14 28.89
CA MET A 346 -8.00 9.58 29.12
C MET A 346 -8.82 9.93 30.36
N LYS A 347 -9.77 9.07 30.76
CA LYS A 347 -10.49 9.17 32.04
C LYS A 347 -9.68 8.71 33.25
N GLY A 348 -8.53 8.06 33.04
CA GLY A 348 -7.74 7.43 34.10
C GLY A 348 -8.20 6.01 34.47
N GLU A 349 -9.19 5.45 33.77
CA GLU A 349 -9.72 4.09 33.96
C GLU A 349 -8.82 3.06 33.25
N VAL A 350 -7.58 2.94 33.73
CA VAL A 350 -6.53 2.22 32.99
C VAL A 350 -6.79 0.73 32.84
N TRP A 351 -7.37 0.08 33.85
CA TRP A 351 -7.66 -1.36 33.80
C TRP A 351 -8.84 -1.68 32.88
N VAL A 352 -9.85 -0.81 32.86
CA VAL A 352 -10.96 -0.91 31.89
C VAL A 352 -10.42 -0.78 30.47
N ALA A 353 -9.51 0.18 30.24
CA ALA A 353 -8.88 0.34 28.93
C ALA A 353 -8.08 -0.90 28.50
N LYS A 354 -7.32 -1.49 29.43
CA LYS A 354 -6.58 -2.73 29.18
C LYS A 354 -7.52 -3.87 28.76
N ASP A 355 -8.68 -4.01 29.42
CA ASP A 355 -9.62 -5.08 29.10
C ASP A 355 -10.20 -4.92 27.69
N PHE A 356 -10.53 -3.69 27.27
CA PHE A 356 -10.92 -3.42 25.88
C PHE A 356 -9.81 -3.75 24.88
N LEU A 357 -8.56 -3.43 25.19
CA LEU A 357 -7.42 -3.78 24.34
C LEU A 357 -7.24 -5.29 24.19
N LEU A 358 -7.39 -6.06 25.28
CA LEU A 358 -7.32 -7.52 25.23
C LEU A 358 -8.47 -8.11 24.42
N GLN A 359 -9.69 -7.63 24.63
CA GLN A 359 -10.84 -8.02 23.81
C GLN A 359 -10.62 -7.72 22.33
N GLY A 360 -10.01 -6.58 22.01
CA GLY A 360 -9.63 -6.20 20.66
C GLY A 360 -8.66 -7.21 20.04
N LEU A 361 -7.62 -7.67 20.77
CA LEU A 361 -6.64 -8.66 20.27
C LEU A 361 -7.23 -10.03 19.94
N ASP A 362 -8.33 -10.39 20.60
CA ASP A 362 -8.99 -11.69 20.42
C ASP A 362 -9.94 -11.72 19.22
N ARG A 363 -10.22 -10.55 18.60
CA ARG A 363 -11.13 -10.47 17.43
C ARG A 363 -10.53 -11.05 16.16
N LYS A 364 -11.44 -11.54 15.31
CA LYS A 364 -11.12 -12.27 14.07
C LYS A 364 -10.39 -11.39 13.06
N VAL A 365 -10.71 -10.11 13.02
CA VAL A 365 -10.08 -9.12 12.13
C VAL A 365 -9.05 -8.32 12.94
N ASN A 366 -7.80 -8.73 12.81
CA ASN A 366 -6.67 -8.08 13.48
C ASN A 366 -5.45 -8.16 12.58
N THR A 367 -5.25 -7.13 11.76
CA THR A 367 -4.07 -7.00 10.90
C THR A 367 -2.81 -6.92 11.77
N PRO A 368 -1.62 -7.27 11.22
CA PRO A 368 -0.37 -7.11 11.96
C PRO A 368 -0.13 -5.68 12.48
N LEU A 369 -0.69 -4.66 11.81
CA LEU A 369 -0.64 -3.27 12.25
C LEU A 369 -1.47 -3.04 13.51
N GLU A 370 -2.76 -3.37 13.45
CA GLU A 370 -3.72 -3.24 14.54
C GLU A 370 -3.22 -3.98 15.80
N ARG A 371 -2.72 -5.21 15.62
CA ARG A 371 -2.10 -5.97 16.73
C ARG A 371 -0.90 -5.24 17.33
N ALA A 372 -0.01 -4.69 16.50
CA ALA A 372 1.14 -3.96 16.99
C ALA A 372 0.75 -2.67 17.72
N ILE A 373 -0.31 -1.98 17.28
CA ILE A 373 -0.88 -0.81 17.96
C ILE A 373 -1.36 -1.20 19.36
N ILE A 374 -2.22 -2.23 19.48
CA ILE A 374 -2.70 -2.67 20.79
C ILE A 374 -1.55 -3.09 21.71
N LEU A 375 -0.61 -3.90 21.21
CA LEU A 375 0.53 -4.36 22.00
C LEU A 375 1.39 -3.18 22.48
N ASN A 376 1.59 -2.15 21.66
CA ASN A 376 2.28 -0.94 22.09
C ASN A 376 1.50 -0.15 23.13
N THR A 377 0.17 -0.05 23.02
CA THR A 377 -0.66 0.62 24.02
C THR A 377 -0.65 -0.13 25.34
N LEU A 378 -0.81 -1.46 25.33
CA LEU A 378 -0.66 -2.32 26.51
C LEU A 378 0.72 -2.17 27.14
N GLY A 379 1.78 -2.17 26.33
CA GLY A 379 3.13 -1.94 26.81
C GLY A 379 3.28 -0.57 27.48
N SER A 380 2.66 0.46 26.94
CA SER A 380 2.68 1.82 27.50
C SER A 380 1.92 1.91 28.82
N ILE A 381 0.80 1.20 28.94
CA ILE A 381 0.04 1.06 30.20
C ILE A 381 0.96 0.47 31.29
N TYR A 382 1.57 -0.69 31.03
CA TYR A 382 2.48 -1.33 32.00
C TYR A 382 3.72 -0.48 32.28
N TYR A 383 4.22 0.25 31.29
CA TYR A 383 5.37 1.13 31.45
C TYR A 383 5.08 2.24 32.46
N ASN A 384 3.93 2.90 32.29
CA ASN A 384 3.48 3.99 33.16
C ASN A 384 3.14 3.50 34.58
N HIS A 385 2.76 2.22 34.72
CA HIS A 385 2.52 1.57 36.03
C HIS A 385 3.80 1.02 36.70
N GLY A 386 4.99 1.28 36.14
CA GLY A 386 6.26 0.84 36.71
C GLY A 386 6.64 -0.61 36.39
N GLU A 387 5.79 -1.38 35.72
CA GLU A 387 6.05 -2.76 35.27
C GLU A 387 6.91 -2.80 33.99
N LYS A 388 8.08 -2.14 34.02
CA LYS A 388 8.92 -1.89 32.85
C LYS A 388 9.33 -3.17 32.11
N ALA A 389 9.56 -4.28 32.82
CA ALA A 389 9.91 -5.55 32.21
C ALA A 389 8.76 -6.14 31.35
N LYS A 390 7.51 -6.05 31.83
CA LYS A 390 6.33 -6.44 31.05
C LYS A 390 6.14 -5.52 29.86
N ALA A 391 6.29 -4.21 30.06
CA ALA A 391 6.22 -3.22 28.99
C ALA A 391 7.18 -3.55 27.83
N LEU A 392 8.45 -3.83 28.15
CA LEU A 392 9.45 -4.21 27.14
C LEU A 392 9.06 -5.49 26.38
N LYS A 393 8.46 -6.47 27.06
CA LYS A 393 7.96 -7.69 26.41
C LYS A 393 6.89 -7.35 25.38
N TYR A 394 5.93 -6.51 25.73
CA TYR A 394 4.89 -6.06 24.81
C TYR A 394 5.47 -5.28 23.61
N PHE A 395 6.35 -4.30 23.83
CA PHE A 395 6.96 -3.55 22.73
C PHE A 395 7.78 -4.44 21.79
N LYS A 396 8.52 -5.42 22.33
CA LYS A 396 9.26 -6.40 21.51
C LYS A 396 8.31 -7.31 20.72
N THR A 397 7.20 -7.73 21.33
CA THR A 397 6.19 -8.53 20.62
C THR A 397 5.55 -7.69 19.51
N ALA A 398 5.17 -6.44 19.77
CA ALA A 398 4.64 -5.52 18.76
C ALA A 398 5.60 -5.37 17.57
N LEU A 399 6.89 -5.15 17.85
CA LEU A 399 7.94 -5.04 16.82
C LEU A 399 8.13 -6.32 16.00
N ARG A 400 7.96 -7.50 16.62
CA ARG A 400 8.01 -8.80 15.92
C ARG A 400 6.77 -9.05 15.08
N THR A 401 5.60 -8.60 15.55
CA THR A 401 4.34 -8.72 14.82
C THR A 401 4.34 -7.83 13.58
N ARG A 402 4.80 -6.58 13.72
CA ARG A 402 5.03 -5.66 12.61
C ARG A 402 6.21 -4.77 12.91
N PHE A 403 7.16 -4.72 11.98
CA PHE A 403 8.27 -3.78 12.08
C PHE A 403 7.73 -2.34 11.91
N ASN A 404 7.66 -1.56 12.99
CA ASN A 404 7.16 -0.17 12.98
C ASN A 404 7.98 0.78 13.88
N GLU A 405 7.89 2.07 13.57
CA GLU A 405 8.62 3.18 14.19
C GLU A 405 8.23 3.42 15.64
N VAL A 406 6.94 3.27 15.96
CA VAL A 406 6.39 3.48 17.30
C VAL A 406 7.01 2.50 18.29
N SER A 407 7.09 1.21 17.92
CA SER A 407 7.68 0.17 18.77
C SER A 407 9.16 0.43 19.01
N ASN A 408 9.92 0.84 17.99
CA ASN A 408 11.32 1.19 18.14
C ASN A 408 11.51 2.40 19.06
N TYR A 409 10.67 3.42 18.93
CA TYR A 409 10.66 4.59 19.82
C TYR A 409 10.35 4.23 21.28
N LEU A 410 9.32 3.41 21.53
CA LEU A 410 8.95 2.98 22.89
C LEU A 410 10.06 2.12 23.54
N ILE A 411 10.71 1.24 22.77
CA ILE A 411 11.89 0.49 23.23
C ILE A 411 13.07 1.43 23.49
N ALA A 412 13.25 2.48 22.68
CA ALA A 412 14.31 3.46 22.92
C ALA A 412 14.11 4.20 24.24
N ARG A 413 12.87 4.64 24.54
CA ARG A 413 12.52 5.24 25.84
C ARG A 413 12.86 4.31 27.01
N TYR A 414 12.48 3.04 26.91
CA TYR A 414 12.85 2.04 27.91
C TYR A 414 14.37 1.95 28.12
N TYR A 415 15.17 1.98 27.05
CA TYR A 415 16.63 1.90 27.17
C TYR A 415 17.24 3.15 27.78
N LEU A 416 16.67 4.34 27.55
CA LEU A 416 17.12 5.57 28.21
C LEU A 416 16.89 5.52 29.71
N ASP A 417 15.67 5.16 30.12
CA ASP A 417 15.31 4.97 31.52
C ASP A 417 16.16 3.90 32.22
N SER A 418 16.72 2.96 31.45
CA SER A 418 17.58 1.89 31.96
C SER A 418 19.08 2.24 31.93
N GLY A 419 19.45 3.49 31.62
CA GLY A 419 20.85 3.94 31.55
C GLY A 419 21.63 3.39 30.34
N ARG A 420 20.95 3.06 29.23
CA ARG A 420 21.55 2.47 28.01
C ARG A 420 21.38 3.38 26.79
N PRO A 421 21.97 4.59 26.78
CA PRO A 421 21.75 5.59 25.74
C PRO A 421 22.20 5.14 24.35
N PHE A 422 23.25 4.32 24.24
CA PHE A 422 23.72 3.79 22.96
C PHE A 422 22.64 2.93 22.26
N LEU A 423 22.00 2.02 23.00
CA LEU A 423 20.92 1.18 22.48
C LEU A 423 19.68 2.01 22.13
N ALA A 424 19.40 3.06 22.89
CA ALA A 424 18.33 4.00 22.60
C ALA A 424 18.58 4.76 21.28
N LYS A 425 19.76 5.34 21.08
CA LYS A 425 20.13 6.03 19.82
C LYS A 425 20.01 5.11 18.62
N TYR A 426 20.46 3.86 18.75
CA TYR A 426 20.29 2.84 17.71
C TYR A 426 18.81 2.62 17.35
N ARG A 427 17.94 2.44 18.36
CA ARG A 427 16.50 2.25 18.14
C ARG A 427 15.81 3.47 17.54
N LEU A 428 16.18 4.68 17.97
CA LEU A 428 15.64 5.92 17.39
C LEU A 428 16.05 6.08 15.92
N ARG A 429 17.28 5.72 15.56
CA ARG A 429 17.71 5.69 14.16
C ARG A 429 16.92 4.67 13.34
N LEU A 430 16.60 3.50 13.90
CA LEU A 430 15.71 2.54 13.23
C LEU A 430 14.30 3.09 13.06
N ALA A 431 13.75 3.78 14.06
CA ALA A 431 12.45 4.43 13.95
C ALA A 431 12.42 5.50 12.84
N LEU A 432 13.47 6.34 12.75
CA LEU A 432 13.61 7.34 11.69
C LEU A 432 13.94 6.74 10.32
N TRP A 433 14.57 5.57 10.29
CA TRP A 433 14.77 4.82 9.06
C TRP A 433 13.44 4.30 8.51
N GLN A 434 12.53 3.86 9.39
CA GLN A 434 11.17 3.44 9.02
C GLN A 434 10.29 4.64 8.62
N ASN A 435 10.26 5.67 9.44
CA ASN A 435 9.51 6.90 9.19
C ASN A 435 10.41 8.12 9.46
N PRO A 436 11.02 8.71 8.42
CA PRO A 436 11.90 9.86 8.57
C PRO A 436 11.21 11.09 9.17
N PHE A 437 9.90 11.20 9.02
CA PHE A 437 9.08 12.30 9.53
C PHE A 437 8.49 12.00 10.91
N PHE A 438 8.89 10.89 11.56
CA PHE A 438 8.42 10.55 12.90
C PHE A 438 9.03 11.49 13.94
N THR A 439 8.36 12.62 14.16
CA THR A 439 8.76 13.70 15.06
C THR A 439 9.16 13.21 16.46
N PRO A 440 8.42 12.30 17.13
CA PRO A 440 8.78 11.87 18.48
C PRO A 440 10.19 11.26 18.56
N ALA A 441 10.59 10.45 17.58
CA ALA A 441 11.93 9.88 17.56
C ALA A 441 13.00 10.91 17.20
N ARG A 442 12.71 11.86 16.31
CA ARG A 442 13.63 12.93 15.94
C ARG A 442 13.92 13.84 17.13
N THR A 443 12.87 14.29 17.80
CA THR A 443 12.97 15.16 18.98
C THR A 443 13.75 14.46 20.09
N LEU A 444 13.42 13.20 20.39
CA LEU A 444 14.11 12.44 21.43
C LEU A 444 15.58 12.16 21.06
N LEU A 445 15.88 11.89 19.79
CA LEU A 445 17.26 11.68 19.35
C LEU A 445 18.10 12.95 19.47
N ASN A 446 17.52 14.12 19.23
CA ASN A 446 18.20 15.40 19.36
C ASN A 446 18.47 15.80 20.82
N SER A 447 17.72 15.24 21.78
CA SER A 447 17.89 15.55 23.20
C SER A 447 18.91 14.66 23.94
N ILE A 448 19.53 13.67 23.26
CA ILE A 448 20.46 12.68 23.84
C ILE A 448 21.76 12.67 23.04
#